data_AF-A0A7V8BTQ8-F1
#
_entry.id   AF-A0A7V8BTQ8-F1
#
_cell.length_a   1.000
_cell.length_b   1.000
_cell.length_c   1.000
_cell.angle_alpha   90.00
_cell.angle_beta   90.00
_cell.angle_gamma   90.00
#
_symmetry.space_group_name_H-M   'P 1'
#
loop_
_entity.id
_entity.type
_entity.pdbx_description
1 polymer ?
#
loop_
_entity_poly.entity_id
_entity_poly.type
_entity_poly.pdbx_seq_one_letter_code
_entity_poly.pdbx_strand_id
1 'polypeptide(L)'
;MNSDAMKNISLSEVLRPQDGLWDYALYVIIFLQVILLAVLFLGSLRDVLFMAAAVISAISDKIYLFGFLDGGATNINQAVEFHTKDSLFTYVARVMMFAFPLVITTQTKIRRAKPLCVILGVGGLVYMFGRWFVQQRPEGIKDFRQPGTFIEDGIYLIHAGTMYLVLLDVGLRSWWKSDKNDE
;
A
#
# COMPACT_ATOMS: atom_id res chain seq x y z
N MET A 1 -2.13 18.18 -23.48
CA MET A 1 -0.98 17.57 -22.78
C MET A 1 0.24 17.70 -23.67
N ASN A 2 1.29 18.39 -23.21
CA ASN A 2 2.50 18.63 -23.99
C ASN A 2 3.40 17.38 -23.88
N SER A 3 3.44 16.54 -24.90
CA SER A 3 4.12 15.23 -24.87
C SER A 3 5.63 15.32 -24.68
N ASP A 4 6.20 16.51 -24.89
CA ASP A 4 7.64 16.76 -24.73
C ASP A 4 8.08 16.93 -23.27
N ALA A 5 7.17 17.24 -22.34
CA ALA A 5 7.51 17.33 -20.91
C ALA A 5 7.66 15.93 -20.26
N MET A 6 6.91 14.92 -20.73
CA MET A 6 7.06 13.54 -20.24
C MET A 6 8.32 12.83 -20.76
N LYS A 7 8.95 13.33 -21.82
CA LYS A 7 10.06 12.64 -22.51
C LYS A 7 11.38 12.57 -21.74
N ASN A 8 11.54 13.32 -20.65
CA ASN A 8 12.82 13.45 -19.95
C ASN A 8 12.85 12.86 -18.53
N ILE A 9 11.76 12.24 -18.05
CA ILE A 9 11.79 11.57 -16.74
C ILE A 9 12.43 10.20 -16.92
N SER A 10 13.68 10.08 -16.49
CA SER A 10 14.39 8.80 -16.59
C SER A 10 13.83 7.81 -15.57
N LEU A 11 13.66 6.54 -15.97
CA LEU A 11 13.19 5.49 -15.05
C LEU A 11 14.11 5.34 -13.83
N SER A 12 15.42 5.56 -14.02
CA SER A 12 16.41 5.57 -12.95
C SER A 12 16.19 6.68 -11.93
N GLU A 13 15.55 7.79 -12.30
CA GLU A 13 15.20 8.89 -11.40
C GLU A 13 13.93 8.58 -10.60
N VAL A 14 12.94 7.94 -11.22
CA VAL A 14 11.72 7.43 -10.56
C VAL A 14 12.03 6.33 -9.54
N LEU A 15 12.98 5.46 -9.89
CA LEU A 15 13.42 4.36 -9.04
C LEU A 15 14.47 4.77 -8.01
N ARG A 16 14.89 6.04 -7.93
CA ARG A 16 15.71 6.50 -6.81
C ARG A 16 14.84 6.73 -5.58
N PRO A 17 15.36 6.47 -4.36
CA PRO A 17 14.68 6.87 -3.14
C PRO A 17 14.59 8.40 -3.09
N GLN A 18 13.37 8.93 -3.21
CA GLN A 18 13.07 10.37 -3.09
C GLN A 18 12.60 10.68 -1.66
N ASP A 19 11.74 9.82 -1.10
CA ASP A 19 11.15 9.97 0.24
C ASP A 19 11.91 9.19 1.34
N GLY A 20 13.21 8.93 1.11
CA GLY A 20 14.10 8.30 2.09
C GLY A 20 13.59 6.95 2.61
N LEU A 21 13.34 6.86 3.93
CA LEU A 21 12.93 5.63 4.63
C LEU A 21 11.68 4.98 4.01
N TRP A 22 10.73 5.78 3.51
CA TRP A 22 9.46 5.28 2.98
C TRP A 22 9.64 4.51 1.68
N ASP A 23 10.57 4.94 0.83
CA ASP A 23 10.91 4.24 -0.40
C ASP A 23 11.62 2.92 -0.11
N TYR A 24 12.50 2.88 0.90
CA TYR A 24 13.11 1.62 1.35
C TYR A 24 12.08 0.65 1.92
N ALA A 25 11.13 1.13 2.72
CA ALA A 25 10.04 0.31 3.24
C ALA A 25 9.18 -0.28 2.10
N LEU A 26 8.88 0.53 1.08
CA LEU A 26 8.16 0.05 -0.12
C LEU A 26 8.93 -1.05 -0.87
N TYR A 27 10.25 -0.91 -1.06
CA TYR A 27 11.02 -1.97 -1.72
C TYR A 27 10.95 -3.29 -0.96
N VAL A 28 11.01 -3.25 0.37
CA VAL A 28 10.86 -4.44 1.21
C VAL A 28 9.46 -5.02 1.08
N ILE A 29 8.42 -4.19 1.11
CA ILE A 29 7.03 -4.64 0.93
C ILE A 29 6.87 -5.29 -0.45
N ILE A 30 7.29 -4.63 -1.53
CA ILE A 30 7.22 -5.17 -2.90
C ILE A 30 7.95 -6.52 -2.98
N PHE A 31 9.16 -6.61 -2.44
CA PHE A 31 9.95 -7.83 -2.45
C PHE A 31 9.23 -9.00 -1.74
N LEU A 32 8.73 -8.76 -0.52
CA LEU A 32 7.98 -9.75 0.24
C LEU A 32 6.67 -10.13 -0.46
N GLN A 33 5.98 -9.17 -1.09
CA GLN A 33 4.78 -9.40 -1.86
C GLN A 33 5.02 -10.27 -3.09
N VAL A 34 6.15 -10.08 -3.80
CA VAL A 34 6.56 -10.93 -4.92
C VAL A 34 6.90 -12.35 -4.46
N ILE A 35 7.57 -12.51 -3.32
CA ILE A 35 7.82 -13.84 -2.72
C ILE A 35 6.47 -14.52 -2.42
N LEU A 36 5.54 -13.81 -1.78
CA LEU A 36 4.21 -14.37 -1.48
C LEU A 36 3.45 -14.73 -2.76
N LEU A 37 3.53 -13.90 -3.80
CA LEU A 37 2.93 -14.18 -5.10
C LEU A 37 3.48 -15.50 -5.69
N ALA A 38 4.79 -15.73 -5.61
CA ALA A 38 5.41 -16.97 -6.07
C ALA A 38 4.94 -18.19 -5.26
N VAL A 39 4.76 -18.04 -3.95
CA VAL A 39 4.20 -19.11 -3.08
C VAL A 39 2.75 -19.42 -3.44
N LEU A 40 1.94 -18.38 -3.72
CA LEU A 40 0.53 -18.52 -4.07
C LEU A 40 0.30 -19.00 -5.51
N PHE A 41 1.30 -18.89 -6.39
CA PHE A 41 1.20 -19.28 -7.80
C PHE A 41 0.84 -20.75 -7.99
N LEU A 42 1.20 -21.61 -7.03
CA LEU A 42 0.86 -23.03 -7.01
C LEU A 42 -0.54 -23.33 -6.44
N GLY A 43 -1.26 -22.30 -6.00
CA GLY A 43 -2.54 -22.40 -5.30
C GLY A 43 -3.73 -21.95 -6.13
N SER A 44 -4.48 -20.99 -5.59
CA SER A 44 -5.71 -20.49 -6.20
C SER A 44 -5.43 -19.29 -7.10
N LEU A 45 -5.98 -19.29 -8.33
CA LEU A 45 -5.93 -18.14 -9.24
C LEU A 45 -6.44 -16.86 -8.56
N ARG A 46 -7.47 -16.96 -7.71
CA ARG A 46 -8.02 -15.80 -6.98
C ARG A 46 -6.99 -15.19 -6.03
N ASP A 47 -6.27 -16.03 -5.28
CA ASP A 47 -5.24 -15.56 -4.34
C ASP A 47 -4.09 -14.89 -5.11
N VAL A 48 -3.72 -15.46 -6.27
CA VAL A 48 -2.73 -14.88 -7.19
C VAL A 48 -3.19 -13.52 -7.71
N LEU A 49 -4.45 -13.38 -8.12
CA LEU A 49 -4.98 -12.10 -8.62
C LEU A 49 -5.00 -11.02 -7.53
N PHE A 50 -5.44 -11.35 -6.31
CA PHE A 50 -5.39 -10.41 -5.19
C PHE A 50 -3.96 -10.00 -4.85
N MET A 51 -3.03 -10.95 -4.88
CA MET A 51 -1.63 -10.67 -4.59
C MET A 51 -0.98 -9.86 -5.70
N ALA A 52 -1.29 -10.13 -6.97
CA ALA A 52 -0.83 -9.34 -8.11
C ALA A 52 -1.35 -7.90 -8.04
N ALA A 53 -2.61 -7.71 -7.66
CA ALA A 53 -3.17 -6.38 -7.44
C ALA A 53 -2.48 -5.63 -6.30
N ALA A 54 -2.10 -6.31 -5.20
CA ALA A 54 -1.32 -5.71 -4.13
C ALA A 54 0.08 -5.28 -4.61
N VAL A 55 0.77 -6.12 -5.40
CA VAL A 55 2.08 -5.80 -6.00
C VAL A 55 1.97 -4.60 -6.93
N ILE A 56 0.97 -4.58 -7.81
CA ILE A 56 0.73 -3.45 -8.71
C ILE A 56 0.48 -2.19 -7.89
N SER A 57 -0.33 -2.27 -6.84
CA SER A 57 -0.60 -1.12 -5.96
C SER A 57 0.67 -0.59 -5.30
N ALA A 58 1.54 -1.48 -4.80
CA ALA A 58 2.82 -1.12 -4.20
C ALA A 58 3.78 -0.47 -5.21
N ILE A 59 3.85 -0.99 -6.43
CA ILE A 59 4.63 -0.39 -7.52
C ILE A 59 4.06 0.97 -7.91
N SER A 60 2.74 1.08 -8.09
CA SER A 60 2.06 2.33 -8.42
C SER A 60 2.33 3.42 -7.39
N ASP A 61 2.34 3.07 -6.11
CA ASP A 61 2.72 4.02 -5.06
C ASP A 61 4.21 4.39 -5.11
N LYS A 62 5.10 3.41 -5.32
CA LYS A 62 6.56 3.66 -5.42
C LYS A 62 6.94 4.58 -6.56
N ILE A 63 6.28 4.45 -7.71
CA ILE A 63 6.56 5.29 -8.88
C ILE A 63 5.79 6.61 -8.87
N TYR A 64 5.07 6.91 -7.78
CA TYR A 64 4.25 8.10 -7.63
C TYR A 64 3.23 8.23 -8.79
N LEU A 65 2.67 7.10 -9.24
CA LEU A 65 1.86 7.01 -10.45
C LEU A 65 0.70 8.00 -10.44
N PHE A 66 0.04 8.13 -9.30
CA PHE A 66 -1.12 9.02 -9.17
C PHE A 66 -0.70 10.48 -9.05
N GLY A 67 0.52 10.80 -8.63
CA GLY A 67 1.07 12.15 -8.79
C GLY A 67 1.10 12.61 -10.26
N PHE A 68 1.40 11.69 -11.18
CA PHE A 68 1.37 11.96 -12.62
C PHE A 68 -0.05 11.90 -13.22
N LEU A 69 -0.83 10.88 -12.88
CA LEU A 69 -2.14 10.64 -13.51
C LEU A 69 -3.26 11.53 -12.96
N ASP A 70 -3.27 11.76 -11.66
CA ASP A 70 -4.32 12.48 -10.94
C ASP A 70 -3.92 13.96 -10.77
N GLY A 71 -2.70 14.18 -10.25
CA GLY A 71 -2.15 15.52 -10.06
C GLY A 71 -1.65 16.22 -11.33
N GLY A 72 -1.48 15.50 -12.43
CA GLY A 72 -0.98 16.07 -13.69
C GLY A 72 0.48 16.54 -13.61
N ALA A 73 1.29 15.95 -12.73
CA ALA A 73 2.69 16.31 -12.57
C ALA A 73 3.47 16.20 -13.89
N THR A 74 4.38 17.15 -14.11
CA THR A 74 5.26 17.18 -15.28
C THR A 74 6.71 16.84 -14.97
N ASN A 75 7.04 16.72 -13.69
CA ASN A 75 8.35 16.31 -13.18
C ASN A 75 8.19 15.51 -11.89
N ILE A 76 9.28 14.87 -11.45
CA ILE A 76 9.24 13.95 -10.32
C ILE A 76 8.92 14.64 -8.98
N ASN A 77 9.44 15.84 -8.75
CA ASN A 77 9.21 16.56 -7.50
C ASN A 77 7.73 16.94 -7.34
N GLN A 78 7.09 17.39 -8.43
CA GLN A 78 5.65 17.62 -8.46
C GLN A 78 4.84 16.35 -8.28
N ALA A 79 5.29 15.23 -8.87
CA ALA A 79 4.60 13.95 -8.71
C ALA A 79 4.64 13.48 -7.26
N VAL A 80 5.79 13.59 -6.59
CA VAL A 80 5.91 13.31 -5.15
C VAL A 80 4.97 14.21 -4.36
N GLU A 81 4.95 15.52 -4.64
CA GLU A 81 4.09 16.45 -3.91
C GLU A 81 2.59 16.12 -4.07
N PHE A 82 2.09 15.89 -5.29
CA PHE A 82 0.69 15.55 -5.51
C PHE A 82 0.32 14.16 -5.00
N HIS A 83 1.21 13.18 -5.13
CA HIS A 83 1.02 11.82 -4.62
C HIS A 83 0.96 11.78 -3.09
N THR A 84 1.64 12.72 -2.42
CA THR A 84 1.71 12.76 -0.96
C THR A 84 0.59 13.57 -0.31
N LYS A 85 0.05 14.59 -0.99
CA LYS A 85 -0.91 15.53 -0.39
C LYS A 85 -2.39 15.25 -0.68
N ASP A 86 -2.78 14.82 -1.88
CA ASP A 86 -4.19 15.00 -2.30
C ASP A 86 -4.81 13.88 -3.15
N SER A 87 -4.28 12.65 -3.12
CA SER A 87 -4.79 11.58 -4.01
C SER A 87 -5.52 10.44 -3.30
N LEU A 88 -6.84 10.41 -3.46
CA LEU A 88 -7.70 9.28 -3.07
C LEU A 88 -7.21 7.95 -3.68
N PHE A 89 -6.74 7.98 -4.93
CA PHE A 89 -6.23 6.78 -5.61
C PHE A 89 -4.97 6.24 -4.95
N THR A 90 -4.10 7.14 -4.48
CA THR A 90 -2.92 6.76 -3.69
C THR A 90 -3.33 6.09 -2.38
N TYR A 91 -4.31 6.66 -1.69
CA TYR A 91 -4.85 6.05 -0.47
C TYR A 91 -5.41 4.64 -0.75
N VAL A 92 -6.24 4.49 -1.79
CA VAL A 92 -6.81 3.20 -2.19
C VAL A 92 -5.71 2.18 -2.52
N ALA A 93 -4.65 2.59 -3.24
CA ALA A 93 -3.51 1.74 -3.53
C ALA A 93 -2.82 1.26 -2.24
N ARG A 94 -2.56 2.16 -1.28
CA ARG A 94 -1.98 1.80 0.02
C ARG A 94 -2.86 0.84 0.82
N VAL A 95 -4.19 1.03 0.77
CA VAL A 95 -5.14 0.10 1.40
C VAL A 95 -5.05 -1.30 0.79
N MET A 96 -5.00 -1.39 -0.54
CA MET A 96 -4.88 -2.67 -1.23
C MET A 96 -3.60 -3.44 -0.86
N MET A 97 -2.48 -2.73 -0.59
CA MET A 97 -1.21 -3.37 -0.20
C MET A 97 -1.32 -4.22 1.06
N PHE A 98 -2.19 -3.86 2.00
CA PHE A 98 -2.36 -4.59 3.26
C PHE A 98 -3.64 -5.42 3.30
N ALA A 99 -4.72 -4.92 2.71
CA ALA A 99 -6.02 -5.58 2.73
C ALA A 99 -6.01 -6.91 1.99
N PHE A 100 -5.39 -6.96 0.82
CA PHE A 100 -5.35 -8.19 0.01
C PHE A 100 -4.56 -9.33 0.67
N PRO A 101 -3.36 -9.11 1.23
CA PRO A 101 -2.70 -10.14 2.05
C PRO A 101 -3.59 -10.66 3.19
N LEU A 102 -4.32 -9.79 3.89
CA LEU A 102 -5.20 -10.22 4.98
C LEU A 102 -6.39 -11.03 4.48
N VAL A 103 -7.05 -10.60 3.40
CA VAL A 103 -8.11 -11.37 2.74
C VAL A 103 -7.60 -12.75 2.34
N ILE A 104 -6.41 -12.83 1.72
CA ILE A 104 -5.78 -14.10 1.36
C ILE A 104 -5.55 -14.97 2.62
N THR A 105 -5.10 -14.38 3.74
CA THR A 105 -4.91 -15.12 5.01
C THR A 105 -6.18 -15.88 5.43
N THR A 106 -7.35 -15.26 5.24
CA THR A 106 -8.64 -15.82 5.68
C THR A 106 -9.13 -16.98 4.82
N GLN A 107 -8.74 -16.99 3.53
CA GLN A 107 -9.33 -17.88 2.52
C GLN A 107 -8.35 -18.88 1.92
N THR A 108 -7.05 -18.64 2.05
CA THR A 108 -6.03 -19.48 1.39
C THR A 108 -5.89 -20.82 2.09
N LYS A 109 -5.78 -21.88 1.29
CA LYS A 109 -5.53 -23.25 1.76
C LYS A 109 -4.04 -23.51 2.00
N ILE A 110 -3.15 -22.64 1.52
CA ILE A 110 -1.70 -22.80 1.67
C ILE A 110 -1.30 -22.36 3.08
N ARG A 111 -1.22 -23.31 4.02
CA ARG A 111 -0.85 -23.03 5.42
C ARG A 111 0.46 -22.25 5.56
N ARG A 112 1.47 -22.56 4.74
CA ARG A 112 2.78 -21.88 4.74
C ARG A 112 2.73 -20.41 4.27
N ALA A 113 1.69 -20.02 3.54
CA ALA A 113 1.52 -18.64 3.06
C ALA A 113 0.92 -17.73 4.15
N LYS A 114 0.12 -18.27 5.08
CA LYS A 114 -0.61 -17.48 6.08
C LYS A 114 0.29 -16.57 6.94
N PRO A 115 1.44 -17.01 7.48
CA PRO A 115 2.31 -16.12 8.25
C PRO A 115 2.85 -14.96 7.42
N LEU A 116 3.26 -15.21 6.17
CA LEU A 116 3.71 -14.19 5.23
C LEU A 116 2.60 -13.18 4.91
N CYS A 117 1.38 -13.65 4.71
CA CYS A 117 0.21 -12.80 4.50
C CYS A 117 -0.07 -11.87 5.70
N VAL A 118 0.06 -12.38 6.94
CA VAL A 118 -0.11 -11.58 8.16
C VAL A 118 1.01 -10.54 8.27
N ILE A 119 2.27 -10.94 8.06
CA ILE A 119 3.42 -10.02 8.10
C ILE A 119 3.24 -8.90 7.09
N LEU A 120 2.83 -9.22 5.86
CA LEU A 120 2.56 -8.23 4.81
C LEU A 120 1.36 -7.35 5.14
N GLY A 121 0.28 -7.92 5.69
CA GLY A 121 -0.90 -7.17 6.13
C GLY A 121 -0.56 -6.18 7.25
N VAL A 122 0.21 -6.60 8.25
CA VAL A 122 0.68 -5.71 9.33
C VAL A 122 1.66 -4.69 8.77
N GLY A 123 2.63 -5.12 7.96
CA GLY A 123 3.68 -4.26 7.41
C GLY A 123 3.13 -3.16 6.51
N GLY A 124 2.17 -3.49 5.64
CA GLY A 124 1.48 -2.51 4.79
C GLY A 124 0.67 -1.50 5.60
N LEU A 125 -0.01 -1.94 6.66
CA LEU A 125 -0.73 -1.04 7.57
C LEU A 125 0.23 -0.10 8.32
N VAL A 126 1.31 -0.63 8.89
CA VAL A 126 2.33 0.17 9.59
C VAL A 126 2.96 1.18 8.66
N TYR A 127 3.27 0.78 7.43
CA TYR A 127 3.78 1.67 6.41
C TYR A 127 2.80 2.80 6.09
N MET A 128 1.53 2.46 5.85
CA MET A 128 0.49 3.44 5.54
C MET A 128 0.25 4.41 6.70
N PHE A 129 0.11 3.89 7.92
CA PHE A 129 -0.09 4.69 9.13
C PHE A 129 1.12 5.56 9.43
N GLY A 130 2.33 5.00 9.35
CA GLY A 130 3.56 5.74 9.58
C GLY A 130 3.74 6.88 8.59
N ARG A 131 3.48 6.63 7.30
CA ARG A 131 3.59 7.65 6.27
C ARG A 131 2.55 8.76 6.48
N TRP A 132 1.29 8.40 6.75
CA TRP A 132 0.24 9.37 7.11
C TRP A 132 0.65 10.20 8.34
N PHE A 133 1.09 9.55 9.42
CA PHE A 133 1.44 10.21 10.68
C PHE A 133 2.59 11.21 10.53
N VAL A 134 3.57 10.89 9.67
CA VAL A 134 4.70 11.79 9.39
C VAL A 134 4.32 12.88 8.39
N GLN A 135 3.54 12.57 7.36
CA GLN A 135 3.05 13.56 6.37
C GLN A 135 2.13 14.61 6.99
N GLN A 136 1.43 14.26 8.08
CA GLN A 136 0.63 15.23 8.84
C GLN A 136 1.46 16.14 9.77
N ARG A 137 2.76 15.88 9.97
CA ARG A 137 3.58 16.74 10.80
C ARG A 137 4.10 17.92 9.98
N PRO A 138 3.73 19.16 10.35
CA PRO A 138 4.30 20.33 9.73
C PRO A 138 5.73 20.47 10.23
N GLU A 139 6.73 20.13 9.42
CA GLU A 139 8.05 20.71 9.61
C GLU A 139 7.96 22.21 9.27
N GLY A 140 7.48 22.97 10.26
CA GLY A 140 7.23 24.40 10.17
C GLY A 140 5.76 24.75 10.38
N ILE A 141 5.44 25.15 11.60
CA ILE A 141 4.22 25.91 11.94
C ILE A 141 4.18 27.16 11.05
N LYS A 142 3.58 27.11 9.85
CA LYS A 142 3.11 28.30 9.14
C LYS A 142 1.80 28.13 8.38
N ASP A 143 1.37 26.93 7.98
CA ASP A 143 0.08 26.79 7.29
C ASP A 143 -0.74 25.59 7.81
N PHE A 144 -1.33 25.79 9.00
CA PHE A 144 -2.48 25.04 9.50
C PHE A 144 -3.77 25.43 8.74
N ARG A 145 -3.71 25.55 7.40
CA ARG A 145 -4.71 26.31 6.63
C ARG A 145 -5.70 25.50 5.82
N GLN A 146 -5.72 24.18 5.93
CA GLN A 146 -6.71 23.33 5.27
C GLN A 146 -7.30 22.32 6.29
N PRO A 147 -8.17 22.75 7.22
CA PRO A 147 -8.83 21.84 8.16
C PRO A 147 -9.66 20.73 7.50
N GLY A 148 -9.97 20.84 6.20
CA GLY A 148 -10.70 19.82 5.42
C GLY A 148 -9.90 18.54 5.17
N THR A 149 -8.64 18.65 4.74
CA THR A 149 -7.81 17.48 4.39
C THR A 149 -7.44 16.63 5.62
N PHE A 150 -7.22 17.28 6.77
CA PHE A 150 -6.92 16.57 8.03
C PHE A 150 -8.08 15.66 8.51
N ILE A 151 -9.32 16.12 8.35
CA ILE A 151 -10.52 15.35 8.74
C ILE A 151 -10.76 14.21 7.74
N GLU A 152 -10.63 14.47 6.44
CA GLU A 152 -10.79 13.44 5.42
C GLU A 152 -9.73 12.34 5.55
N ASP A 153 -8.46 12.70 5.71
CA ASP A 153 -7.36 11.75 5.92
C ASP A 153 -7.50 10.93 7.21
N GLY A 154 -8.00 11.56 8.27
CA GLY A 154 -8.29 10.88 9.54
C GLY A 154 -9.43 9.87 9.42
N ILE A 155 -10.50 10.22 8.70
CA ILE A 155 -11.62 9.32 8.41
C ILE A 155 -11.11 8.11 7.61
N TYR A 156 -10.31 8.35 6.58
CA TYR A 156 -9.71 7.29 5.79
C TYR A 156 -8.84 6.37 6.65
N LEU A 157 -7.99 6.90 7.52
CA LEU A 157 -7.19 6.07 8.42
C LEU A 157 -8.04 5.21 9.37
N ILE A 158 -9.12 5.78 9.94
CA ILE A 158 -10.07 5.04 10.78
C ILE A 158 -10.74 3.93 9.97
N HIS A 159 -11.11 4.18 8.71
CA HIS A 159 -11.66 3.15 7.83
C HIS A 159 -10.65 2.04 7.52
N ALA A 160 -9.39 2.38 7.23
CA ALA A 160 -8.35 1.38 7.00
C ALA A 160 -8.08 0.54 8.25
N GLY A 161 -7.99 1.17 9.42
CA GLY A 161 -7.78 0.49 10.70
C GLY A 161 -8.95 -0.41 11.11
N THR A 162 -10.19 0.04 10.91
CA THR A 162 -11.38 -0.79 11.19
C THR A 162 -11.48 -1.97 10.22
N MET A 163 -11.22 -1.74 8.92
CA MET A 163 -11.18 -2.83 7.93
C MET A 163 -10.08 -3.85 8.25
N TYR A 164 -8.91 -3.39 8.68
CA TYR A 164 -7.84 -4.25 9.16
C TYR A 164 -8.28 -5.14 10.33
N LEU A 165 -8.88 -4.55 11.37
CA LEU A 165 -9.33 -5.29 12.55
C LEU A 165 -10.37 -6.36 12.20
N VAL A 166 -11.31 -6.03 11.31
CA VAL A 166 -12.33 -6.99 10.84
C VAL A 166 -11.67 -8.13 10.06
N LEU A 167 -10.79 -7.82 9.11
CA LEU A 167 -10.11 -8.85 8.31
C LEU A 167 -9.18 -9.73 9.15
N LEU A 168 -8.51 -9.14 10.14
CA LEU A 168 -7.65 -9.87 11.07
C LEU A 168 -8.46 -10.81 11.98
N ASP A 169 -9.56 -10.33 12.58
CA ASP A 169 -10.43 -11.17 13.43
C ASP A 169 -11.01 -12.35 12.63
N VAL A 170 -11.55 -12.07 11.44
CA VAL A 170 -12.08 -13.11 10.54
C VAL A 170 -10.98 -14.10 10.12
N GLY A 171 -9.79 -13.60 9.81
CA GLY A 171 -8.64 -14.41 9.42
C GLY A 171 -8.15 -15.33 10.54
N LEU A 172 -7.98 -14.80 11.75
CA LEU A 172 -7.56 -15.56 12.93
C LEU A 172 -8.59 -16.63 13.30
N ARG A 173 -9.89 -16.32 13.25
CA ARG A 173 -10.96 -17.29 13.49
C ARG A 173 -10.99 -18.41 12.45
N SER A 174 -10.82 -18.05 11.18
CA SER A 174 -10.74 -19.03 10.07
C SER A 174 -9.55 -19.96 10.25
N TRP A 175 -8.38 -19.41 10.61
CA TRP A 175 -7.17 -20.20 10.85
C TRP A 175 -7.34 -21.15 12.04
N TRP A 176 -7.83 -20.67 13.18
CA TRP A 176 -8.05 -21.50 14.37
C TRP A 176 -8.99 -22.68 14.11
N LYS A 177 -10.07 -22.47 13.32
CA LYS A 177 -10.99 -23.55 12.92
C LYS A 177 -10.33 -24.56 11.99
N SER A 178 -9.49 -24.11 11.06
CA SER A 178 -8.77 -25.00 10.15
C SER A 178 -7.78 -25.91 10.88
N ASP A 179 -7.22 -25.47 12.01
CA ASP A 179 -6.27 -26.27 12.77
C ASP A 179 -6.95 -27.41 13.53
N LYS A 180 -8.14 -27.14 14.10
CA LYS A 180 -8.95 -28.12 14.83
C LYS A 180 -9.58 -29.22 13.98
N ASN A 181 -9.67 -29.03 12.67
CA ASN A 181 -10.30 -30.00 11.76
C ASN A 181 -9.27 -30.97 11.13
N ASP A 182 -7.98 -30.72 11.33
CA ASP A 182 -6.88 -31.56 10.83
C ASP A 182 -6.25 -32.43 11.94
N GLU A 183 -6.85 -32.45 13.14
CA GLU A 183 -6.62 -33.42 14.25
C GLU A 183 -7.64 -34.56 14.21
#